data_AF-A0A497GWF9-F1
#
_entry.id   AF-A0A497GWF9-F1
#
_cell.length_a   1.000
_cell.length_b   1.000
_cell.length_c   1.000
_cell.angle_alpha   90.00
_cell.angle_beta   90.00
_cell.angle_gamma   90.00
#
_symmetry.space_group_name_H-M   'P 1'
#
loop_
_entity.id
_entity.type
_entity.pdbx_description
1 polymer ?
#
loop_
_entity_poly.entity_id
_entity_poly.type
_entity_poly.pdbx_seq_one_letter_code
_entity_poly.pdbx_strand_id
1 'polypeptide(L)'
;MIILILNSGSSSVKYQLWDTSGEGMLAKGLVSRIGIDNPLLTHTARGKKYEFSPGGIIDHDTAVKLALDALVHPEHGVIESVEQIEAVGHRVVHGGEEFAGSALITDEVIAAIERCIPLAPLHNPPNLMGIKACLKLMPGVPQVAVFDTAFHQTMEPHAYMYALPYELYEKYKIRRYGFHGSSHYYVAHQAAEMVGKPIEELRIITAHLGNGASMTAVKFGKSVDTSMGFTPLEGLVMGTRTGDMDPAIVMFVMKELGLSPDEANNYFNKKCGLLGLSGRSNDL
;
A
#
# COMPACT_ATOMS: atom_id res chain seq x y z
N MET A 1 8.93 -18.02 13.45
CA MET A 1 8.29 -16.85 14.07
C MET A 1 7.01 -16.57 13.31
N ILE A 2 5.90 -16.42 14.03
CA ILE A 2 4.57 -16.17 13.45
C ILE A 2 4.33 -14.67 13.30
N ILE A 3 4.13 -14.22 12.07
CA ILE A 3 3.96 -12.80 11.73
C ILE A 3 2.62 -12.60 11.04
N LEU A 4 1.82 -11.68 11.59
CA LEU A 4 0.59 -11.22 10.97
C LEU A 4 0.88 -10.00 10.09
N ILE A 5 0.52 -10.05 8.82
CA ILE A 5 0.72 -8.96 7.87
C ILE A 5 -0.63 -8.33 7.55
N LEU A 6 -0.78 -7.02 7.73
CA LEU A 6 -2.00 -6.25 7.42
C LEU A 6 -1.77 -5.24 6.30
N ASN A 7 -2.79 -5.12 5.46
CA ASN A 7 -2.95 -4.03 4.51
C ASN A 7 -4.37 -3.48 4.62
N SER A 8 -4.50 -2.39 5.38
CA SER A 8 -5.77 -1.73 5.67
C SER A 8 -6.04 -0.60 4.68
N GLY A 9 -7.06 -0.78 3.83
CA GLY A 9 -7.61 0.25 2.96
C GLY A 9 -8.86 0.90 3.55
N SER A 10 -9.44 1.88 2.85
CA SER A 10 -10.60 2.64 3.33
C SER A 10 -11.83 1.77 3.63
N SER A 11 -12.05 0.72 2.85
CA SER A 11 -13.22 -0.18 2.96
C SER A 11 -12.84 -1.66 3.06
N SER A 12 -11.57 -1.95 3.36
CA SER A 12 -11.10 -3.35 3.48
C SER A 12 -9.88 -3.50 4.37
N VAL A 13 -9.71 -4.68 4.94
CA VAL A 13 -8.49 -5.14 5.60
C VAL A 13 -8.10 -6.47 4.97
N LYS A 14 -6.96 -6.49 4.27
CA LYS A 14 -6.32 -7.73 3.80
C LYS A 14 -5.33 -8.17 4.85
N TYR A 15 -5.28 -9.48 5.10
CA TYR A 15 -4.32 -10.05 6.03
C TYR A 15 -3.69 -11.34 5.52
N GLN A 16 -2.49 -11.62 5.99
CA GLN A 16 -1.81 -12.91 5.84
C GLN A 16 -1.15 -13.28 7.15
N LEU A 17 -1.15 -14.56 7.50
CA LEU A 17 -0.38 -15.09 8.62
C LEU A 17 0.75 -15.95 8.07
N TRP A 18 1.99 -15.64 8.47
CA TRP A 18 3.19 -16.30 7.99
C TRP A 18 3.95 -16.94 9.14
N ASP A 19 4.43 -18.17 8.93
CA ASP A 19 5.53 -18.73 9.71
C ASP A 19 6.86 -18.55 8.96
N THR A 20 7.69 -17.67 9.49
CA THR A 20 9.02 -17.37 8.93
C THR A 20 10.09 -18.37 9.35
N SER A 21 9.82 -19.28 10.28
CA SER A 21 10.76 -20.36 10.66
C SER A 21 10.58 -21.65 9.87
N GLY A 22 9.50 -21.78 9.10
CA GLY A 22 9.14 -23.04 8.48
C GLY A 22 8.17 -22.90 7.31
N GLU A 23 6.88 -23.12 7.60
CA GLU A 23 5.84 -23.49 6.61
C GLU A 23 5.45 -22.40 5.60
N GLY A 24 5.96 -21.18 5.75
CA GLY A 24 5.60 -20.05 4.89
C GLY A 24 4.22 -19.50 5.23
N MET A 25 3.38 -19.24 4.23
CA MET A 25 2.07 -18.63 4.44
C MET A 25 1.04 -19.65 4.97
N LEU A 26 0.60 -19.47 6.22
CA LEU A 26 -0.37 -20.34 6.89
C LEU A 26 -1.81 -20.03 6.46
N ALA A 27 -2.15 -18.73 6.38
CA ALA A 27 -3.48 -18.27 6.01
C ALA A 27 -3.44 -16.91 5.31
N LYS A 28 -4.49 -16.61 4.55
CA LYS A 28 -4.76 -15.28 4.01
C LYS A 28 -6.24 -14.97 4.06
N GLY A 29 -6.59 -13.70 4.16
CA GLY A 29 -7.98 -13.29 4.08
C GLY A 29 -8.17 -11.83 3.72
N LEU A 30 -9.44 -11.49 3.52
CA LEU A 30 -9.91 -10.16 3.16
C LEU A 30 -11.24 -9.93 3.88
N VAL A 31 -11.25 -8.94 4.78
CA VAL A 31 -12.49 -8.30 5.22
C VAL A 31 -12.75 -7.13 4.28
N SER A 32 -13.92 -7.10 3.67
CA SER A 32 -14.29 -6.10 2.65
C SER A 32 -15.64 -5.47 2.95
N ARG A 33 -15.89 -4.33 2.30
CA ARG A 33 -17.11 -3.51 2.49
C ARG A 33 -17.25 -3.02 3.94
N ILE A 34 -16.11 -2.68 4.56
CA ILE A 34 -16.07 -1.95 5.85
C ILE A 34 -16.74 -0.59 5.64
N GLY A 35 -17.63 -0.20 6.55
CA GLY A 35 -18.42 1.03 6.41
C GLY A 35 -19.58 0.94 5.39
N ILE A 36 -19.85 -0.23 4.80
CA ILE A 36 -20.83 -0.42 3.71
C ILE A 36 -21.69 -1.66 4.00
N ASP A 37 -22.90 -1.72 3.42
CA ASP A 37 -23.80 -2.87 3.52
C ASP A 37 -23.17 -4.18 3.02
N ASN A 38 -23.61 -5.28 3.63
CA ASN A 38 -23.20 -6.65 3.30
C ASN A 38 -21.68 -6.85 3.38
N PRO A 39 -21.05 -6.65 4.57
CA PRO A 39 -19.65 -6.95 4.76
C PRO A 39 -19.38 -8.41 4.43
N LEU A 40 -18.17 -8.67 3.94
CA LEU A 40 -17.76 -10.01 3.55
C LEU A 40 -16.36 -10.26 4.08
N LEU A 41 -16.21 -11.36 4.82
CA LEU A 41 -14.92 -11.96 5.15
C LEU A 41 -14.70 -13.16 4.24
N THR A 42 -13.63 -13.10 3.46
CA THR A 42 -13.06 -14.27 2.78
C THR A 42 -11.81 -14.71 3.54
N HIS A 43 -11.75 -15.98 3.91
CA HIS A 43 -10.61 -16.57 4.62
C HIS A 43 -10.13 -17.81 3.85
N THR A 44 -8.83 -17.97 3.65
CA THR A 44 -8.24 -19.15 3.03
C THR A 44 -7.14 -19.68 3.92
N ALA A 45 -7.30 -20.93 4.35
CA ALA A 45 -6.38 -21.64 5.21
C ALA A 45 -6.37 -23.12 4.82
N ARG A 46 -5.20 -23.78 4.94
CA ARG A 46 -5.05 -25.23 4.67
C ARG A 46 -5.62 -25.65 3.30
N GLY A 47 -5.45 -24.80 2.29
CA GLY A 47 -5.96 -25.02 0.92
C GLY A 47 -7.48 -24.90 0.73
N LYS A 48 -8.24 -24.54 1.77
CA LYS A 48 -9.70 -24.34 1.72
C LYS A 48 -10.06 -22.86 1.83
N LYS A 49 -11.08 -22.45 1.07
CA LYS A 49 -11.64 -21.10 1.10
C LYS A 49 -12.97 -21.10 1.85
N TYR A 50 -13.12 -20.13 2.74
CA TYR A 50 -14.30 -19.90 3.56
C TYR A 50 -14.81 -18.48 3.30
N GLU A 51 -16.12 -18.32 3.27
CA GLU A 51 -16.78 -17.03 3.10
C GLU A 51 -17.81 -16.85 4.21
N PHE A 52 -17.76 -15.69 4.86
CA PHE A 52 -18.66 -15.31 5.93
C PHE A 52 -19.23 -13.94 5.63
N SER A 53 -20.51 -13.76 5.95
CA SER A 53 -21.18 -12.47 5.86
C SER A 53 -21.45 -11.96 7.28
N PRO A 54 -20.53 -11.18 7.88
CA PRO A 54 -20.78 -10.55 9.16
C PRO A 54 -22.07 -9.72 9.13
N GLY A 55 -22.75 -9.61 10.26
CA GLY A 55 -23.93 -8.75 10.37
C GLY A 55 -23.55 -7.27 10.44
N GLY A 56 -24.32 -6.41 9.74
CA GLY A 56 -24.27 -4.96 9.88
C GLY A 56 -23.07 -4.29 9.20
N ILE A 57 -22.91 -2.99 9.43
CA ILE A 57 -21.76 -2.21 8.97
C ILE A 57 -20.66 -2.31 10.04
N ILE A 58 -19.43 -2.65 9.64
CA ILE A 58 -18.29 -2.79 10.55
C ILE A 58 -17.26 -1.69 10.35
N ASP A 59 -16.45 -1.41 11.38
CA ASP A 59 -15.28 -0.54 11.35
C ASP A 59 -13.96 -1.35 11.30
N HIS A 60 -12.81 -0.66 11.28
CA HIS A 60 -11.50 -1.32 11.22
C HIS A 60 -11.17 -2.13 12.48
N ASP A 61 -11.59 -1.68 13.67
CA ASP A 61 -11.42 -2.45 14.92
C ASP A 61 -12.13 -3.81 14.80
N THR A 62 -13.39 -3.79 14.37
CA THR A 62 -14.19 -5.00 14.19
C THR A 62 -13.66 -5.86 13.04
N ALA A 63 -13.19 -5.25 11.95
CA ALA A 63 -12.60 -5.97 10.83
C ALA A 63 -11.30 -6.71 11.22
N VAL A 64 -10.41 -6.07 11.97
CA VAL A 64 -9.20 -6.72 12.49
C VAL A 64 -9.58 -7.83 13.46
N LYS A 65 -10.56 -7.60 14.34
CA LYS A 65 -11.06 -8.65 15.24
C LYS A 65 -11.59 -9.87 14.47
N LEU A 66 -12.42 -9.66 13.45
CA LEU A 66 -12.93 -10.75 12.59
C LEU A 66 -11.80 -11.54 11.90
N ALA A 67 -10.72 -10.86 11.50
CA ALA A 67 -9.55 -11.53 10.95
C ALA A 67 -8.86 -12.41 12.01
N LEU A 68 -8.65 -11.89 13.23
CA LEU A 68 -8.07 -12.66 14.34
C LEU A 68 -8.94 -13.84 14.74
N ASP A 69 -10.25 -13.64 14.90
CA ASP A 69 -11.23 -14.68 15.24
C ASP A 69 -11.19 -15.81 14.18
N ALA A 70 -11.04 -15.47 12.90
CA ALA A 70 -10.93 -16.46 11.83
C ALA A 70 -9.62 -17.27 11.88
N LEU A 71 -8.52 -16.65 12.33
CA LEU A 71 -7.20 -17.30 12.45
C LEU A 71 -7.15 -18.29 13.62
N VAL A 72 -7.94 -18.07 14.67
CA VAL A 72 -8.01 -18.96 15.87
C VAL A 72 -9.21 -19.90 15.88
N HIS A 73 -10.05 -19.86 14.84
CA HIS A 73 -11.28 -20.65 14.83
C HIS A 73 -11.00 -22.16 14.88
N PRO A 74 -11.72 -22.97 15.68
CA PRO A 74 -11.43 -24.40 15.83
C PRO A 74 -11.47 -25.21 14.52
N GLU A 75 -12.32 -24.82 13.56
CA GLU A 75 -12.51 -25.58 12.32
C GLU A 75 -11.63 -25.13 11.15
N HIS A 76 -11.32 -23.84 11.07
CA HIS A 76 -10.67 -23.24 9.90
C HIS A 76 -9.50 -22.32 10.26
N GLY A 77 -9.22 -22.14 11.55
CA GLY A 77 -8.04 -21.45 12.03
C GLY A 77 -6.75 -22.22 11.76
N VAL A 78 -5.65 -21.51 11.94
CA VAL A 78 -4.29 -22.00 11.71
C VAL A 78 -3.40 -21.88 12.94
N ILE A 79 -3.89 -21.21 13.99
CA ILE A 79 -3.27 -21.06 15.30
C ILE A 79 -4.33 -21.34 16.38
N GLU A 80 -3.90 -21.73 17.57
CA GLU A 80 -4.77 -22.01 18.71
C GLU A 80 -5.19 -20.74 19.44
N SER A 81 -4.32 -19.72 19.43
CA SER A 81 -4.61 -18.45 20.09
C SER A 81 -3.83 -17.28 19.47
N VAL A 82 -4.34 -16.07 19.69
CA VAL A 82 -3.77 -14.81 19.17
C VAL A 82 -2.37 -14.55 19.78
N GLU A 83 -2.09 -15.04 20.99
CA GLU A 83 -0.78 -14.89 21.64
C GLU A 83 0.35 -15.64 20.92
N GLN A 84 0.03 -16.53 19.96
CA GLN A 84 1.04 -17.13 19.09
C GLN A 84 1.57 -16.14 18.04
N ILE A 85 0.91 -15.00 17.82
CA ILE A 85 1.37 -13.97 16.89
C ILE A 85 2.47 -13.16 17.58
N GLU A 86 3.70 -13.28 17.08
CA GLU A 86 4.89 -12.71 17.70
C GLU A 86 5.19 -11.28 17.20
N ALA A 87 4.68 -10.91 16.01
CA ALA A 87 4.75 -9.55 15.50
C ALA A 87 3.66 -9.26 14.46
N VAL A 88 3.41 -7.96 14.22
CA VAL A 88 2.51 -7.49 13.16
C VAL A 88 3.23 -6.56 12.19
N GLY A 89 3.17 -6.87 10.90
CA GLY A 89 3.64 -5.99 9.83
C GLY A 89 2.49 -5.22 9.20
N HIS A 90 2.61 -3.90 9.09
CA HIS A 90 1.60 -3.03 8.48
C HIS A 90 2.14 -2.41 7.21
N ARG A 91 1.44 -2.59 6.10
CA ARG A 91 1.67 -1.72 4.93
C ARG A 91 1.21 -0.31 5.26
N VAL A 92 2.10 0.66 5.12
CA VAL A 92 1.81 2.09 5.20
C VAL A 92 2.12 2.73 3.86
N VAL A 93 1.19 3.50 3.30
CA VAL A 93 1.38 4.04 1.95
C VAL A 93 2.44 5.12 1.91
N HIS A 94 2.44 6.08 2.84
CA HIS A 94 3.31 7.24 2.74
C HIS A 94 4.09 7.47 4.04
N GLY A 95 5.42 7.38 3.94
CA GLY A 95 6.36 7.68 5.04
C GLY A 95 7.02 9.06 4.96
N GLY A 96 6.74 9.83 3.91
CA GLY A 96 7.38 11.14 3.72
C GLY A 96 8.88 11.01 3.49
N GLU A 97 9.63 12.04 3.87
CA GLU A 97 11.12 12.00 3.85
C GLU A 97 11.70 11.38 5.13
N GLU A 98 10.89 11.17 6.17
CA GLU A 98 11.33 10.74 7.50
C GLU A 98 11.66 9.24 7.54
N PHE A 99 10.98 8.43 6.73
CA PHE A 99 11.15 6.96 6.72
C PHE A 99 11.77 6.45 5.42
N ALA A 100 13.07 6.16 5.45
CA ALA A 100 13.82 5.49 4.39
C ALA A 100 13.83 3.94 4.51
N GLY A 101 13.16 3.40 5.52
CA GLY A 101 13.05 1.97 5.77
C GLY A 101 11.86 1.65 6.66
N SER A 102 11.64 0.36 6.92
CA SER A 102 10.62 -0.07 7.89
C SER A 102 10.95 0.42 9.30
N ALA A 103 9.94 0.71 10.11
CA ALA A 103 10.11 1.23 11.46
C ALA A 103 9.23 0.46 12.46
N LEU A 104 9.77 0.19 13.66
CA LEU A 104 8.97 -0.29 14.78
C LEU A 104 7.95 0.80 15.15
N ILE A 105 6.68 0.42 15.29
CA ILE A 105 5.61 1.34 15.67
C ILE A 105 5.84 1.82 17.10
N THR A 106 6.01 3.12 17.24
CA THR A 106 5.98 3.89 18.49
C THR A 106 5.02 5.07 18.34
N ASP A 107 4.77 5.81 19.42
CA ASP A 107 3.96 7.03 19.36
C ASP A 107 4.56 8.07 18.40
N GLU A 108 5.89 8.16 18.32
CA GLU A 108 6.60 9.03 17.37
C GLU A 108 6.34 8.61 15.92
N VAL A 109 6.38 7.30 15.63
CA VAL A 109 6.10 6.77 14.30
C VAL A 109 4.64 7.00 13.91
N ILE A 110 3.69 6.82 14.84
CA ILE A 110 2.28 7.12 14.63
C ILE A 110 2.11 8.61 14.29
N ALA A 111 2.69 9.51 15.08
CA ALA A 111 2.62 10.94 14.84
C ALA A 111 3.25 11.34 13.49
N ALA A 112 4.33 10.68 13.07
CA ALA A 112 4.95 10.91 11.78
C ALA A 112 4.07 10.44 10.59
N ILE A 113 3.40 9.29 10.73
CA ILE A 113 2.41 8.82 9.75
C ILE A 113 1.23 9.80 9.67
N GLU A 114 0.77 10.33 10.81
CA GLU A 114 -0.29 11.35 10.89
C GLU A 114 0.11 12.64 10.14
N ARG A 115 1.36 13.12 10.30
CA ARG A 115 1.88 14.25 9.52
C ARG A 115 1.93 13.99 8.02
N CYS A 116 2.01 12.73 7.59
CA CYS A 116 1.97 12.33 6.19
C CYS A 116 0.56 12.16 5.62
N ILE A 117 -0.51 12.31 6.43
CA ILE A 117 -1.90 12.20 5.94
C ILE A 117 -2.19 13.16 4.77
N PRO A 118 -1.77 14.44 4.76
CA PRO A 118 -1.98 15.33 3.63
C PRO A 118 -1.38 14.82 2.31
N LEU A 119 -0.33 13.98 2.38
CA LEU A 119 0.33 13.39 1.20
C LEU A 119 -0.40 12.14 0.68
N ALA A 120 -1.13 11.45 1.56
CA ALA A 120 -1.90 10.24 1.21
C ALA A 120 -3.24 10.15 1.98
N PRO A 121 -4.17 11.10 1.78
CA PRO A 121 -5.34 11.27 2.63
C PRO A 121 -6.33 10.11 2.55
N LEU A 122 -6.35 9.37 1.44
CA LEU A 122 -7.21 8.21 1.26
C LEU A 122 -6.60 6.91 1.78
N HIS A 123 -5.32 6.91 2.20
CA HIS A 123 -4.55 5.69 2.45
C HIS A 123 -3.90 5.66 3.83
N ASN A 124 -3.21 6.72 4.26
CA ASN A 124 -2.58 6.76 5.58
C ASN A 124 -3.60 6.65 6.74
N PRO A 125 -4.78 7.31 6.70
CA PRO A 125 -5.78 7.15 7.76
C PRO A 125 -6.23 5.69 7.99
N PRO A 126 -6.66 4.90 6.98
CA PRO A 126 -7.00 3.50 7.22
C PRO A 126 -5.79 2.64 7.61
N ASN A 127 -4.56 2.97 7.17
CA ASN A 127 -3.35 2.29 7.66
C ASN A 127 -3.20 2.47 9.18
N LEU A 128 -3.35 3.71 9.67
CA LEU A 128 -3.33 4.03 11.10
C LEU A 128 -4.45 3.36 11.89
N MET A 129 -5.66 3.27 11.32
CA MET A 129 -6.77 2.55 11.96
C MET A 129 -6.41 1.08 12.16
N GLY A 130 -5.77 0.43 11.17
CA GLY A 130 -5.27 -0.94 11.31
C GLY A 130 -4.21 -1.10 12.39
N ILE A 131 -3.25 -0.17 12.47
CA ILE A 131 -2.21 -0.14 13.52
C ILE A 131 -2.86 -0.01 14.91
N LYS A 132 -3.72 1.00 15.08
CA LYS A 132 -4.41 1.27 16.36
C LYS A 132 -5.30 0.10 16.79
N ALA A 133 -5.99 -0.55 15.86
CA ALA A 133 -6.78 -1.75 16.13
C ALA A 133 -5.90 -2.91 16.63
N CYS A 134 -4.76 -3.17 16.00
CA CYS A 134 -3.82 -4.19 16.47
C CYS A 134 -3.21 -3.85 17.83
N LEU A 135 -2.90 -2.58 18.12
CA LEU A 135 -2.37 -2.16 19.43
C LEU A 135 -3.37 -2.44 20.56
N LYS A 136 -4.66 -2.26 20.26
CA LYS A 136 -5.76 -2.54 21.18
C LYS A 136 -6.02 -4.03 21.37
N LEU A 137 -6.02 -4.81 20.29
CA LEU A 137 -6.43 -6.22 20.27
C LEU A 137 -5.28 -7.18 20.65
N MET A 138 -4.03 -6.77 20.46
CA MET A 138 -2.82 -7.56 20.73
C MET A 138 -1.82 -6.74 21.55
N PRO A 139 -2.17 -6.35 22.78
CA PRO A 139 -1.31 -5.50 23.60
C PRO A 139 0.03 -6.19 23.87
N GLY A 140 1.12 -5.45 23.68
CA GLY A 140 2.50 -5.95 23.89
C GLY A 140 3.13 -6.66 22.69
N VAL A 141 2.36 -6.99 21.65
CA VAL A 141 2.93 -7.55 20.41
C VAL A 141 3.59 -6.43 19.60
N PRO A 142 4.88 -6.55 19.23
CA PRO A 142 5.57 -5.53 18.45
C PRO A 142 4.97 -5.39 17.05
N GLN A 143 4.80 -4.15 16.60
CA GLN A 143 4.27 -3.84 15.27
C GLN A 143 5.30 -3.07 14.46
N VAL A 144 5.33 -3.28 13.15
CA VAL A 144 6.28 -2.65 12.22
C VAL A 144 5.51 -2.01 11.07
N ALA A 145 5.75 -0.72 10.82
CA ALA A 145 5.33 -0.06 9.59
C ALA A 145 6.32 -0.36 8.46
N VAL A 146 5.81 -0.78 7.31
CA VAL A 146 6.55 -0.96 6.06
C VAL A 146 6.00 0.02 5.04
N PHE A 147 6.81 1.01 4.66
CA PHE A 147 6.37 2.13 3.84
C PHE A 147 6.54 1.89 2.35
N ASP A 148 5.50 2.10 1.54
CA ASP A 148 5.59 1.97 0.08
C ASP A 148 6.59 2.98 -0.52
N THR A 149 6.84 4.11 0.15
CA THR A 149 7.77 5.17 -0.29
C THR A 149 9.23 4.94 0.12
N ALA A 150 9.50 4.00 1.04
CA ALA A 150 10.82 3.88 1.67
C ALA A 150 11.94 3.52 0.68
N PHE A 151 11.70 2.53 -0.19
CA PHE A 151 12.70 2.07 -1.16
C PHE A 151 13.16 3.18 -2.12
N HIS A 152 12.32 4.19 -2.35
CA HIS A 152 12.56 5.28 -3.26
C HIS A 152 13.28 6.48 -2.62
N GLN A 153 13.53 6.46 -1.30
CA GLN A 153 14.25 7.55 -0.62
C GLN A 153 15.72 7.67 -1.04
N THR A 154 16.24 6.69 -1.80
CA THR A 154 17.59 6.75 -2.39
C THR A 154 17.67 7.59 -3.68
N MET A 155 16.56 8.11 -4.19
CA MET A 155 16.57 9.02 -5.35
C MET A 155 17.31 10.31 -5.00
N GLU A 156 18.19 10.74 -5.90
CA GLU A 156 18.91 12.02 -5.80
C GLU A 156 18.01 13.20 -6.23
N PRO A 157 18.32 14.45 -5.83
CA PRO A 157 17.48 15.62 -6.12
C PRO A 157 17.07 15.77 -7.59
N HIS A 158 17.96 15.48 -8.53
CA HIS A 158 17.65 15.60 -9.96
C HIS A 158 16.56 14.63 -10.44
N ALA A 159 16.30 13.54 -9.71
CA ALA A 159 15.28 12.55 -10.05
C ALA A 159 13.95 12.81 -9.34
N TYR A 160 13.97 13.39 -8.14
CA TYR A 160 12.75 13.63 -7.37
C TYR A 160 12.19 15.05 -7.44
N MET A 161 12.99 16.03 -7.87
CA MET A 161 12.52 17.41 -7.97
C MET A 161 11.73 17.62 -9.26
N TYR A 162 10.50 18.13 -9.11
CA TYR A 162 9.76 18.66 -10.24
C TYR A 162 10.28 20.05 -10.64
N ALA A 163 10.13 20.41 -11.92
CA ALA A 163 10.44 21.74 -12.45
C ALA A 163 9.38 22.79 -12.03
N LEU A 164 9.17 22.92 -10.73
CA LEU A 164 8.27 23.85 -10.06
C LEU A 164 9.08 24.86 -9.24
N PRO A 165 8.49 26.01 -8.83
CA PRO A 165 9.13 26.90 -7.87
C PRO A 165 9.61 26.13 -6.64
N TYR A 166 10.88 26.30 -6.27
CA TYR A 166 11.54 25.51 -5.22
C TYR A 166 10.85 25.63 -3.85
N GLU A 167 10.22 26.78 -3.58
CA GLU A 167 9.43 27.03 -2.36
C GLU A 167 8.30 26.01 -2.13
N LEU A 168 7.78 25.38 -3.19
CA LEU A 168 6.76 24.34 -3.07
C LEU A 168 7.33 23.05 -2.48
N TYR A 169 8.58 22.73 -2.78
CA TYR A 169 9.30 21.65 -2.11
C TYR A 169 9.58 22.02 -0.66
N GLU A 170 10.10 23.22 -0.37
CA GLU A 170 10.45 23.61 1.01
C GLU A 170 9.23 23.62 1.94
N LYS A 171 8.11 24.18 1.48
CA LYS A 171 6.91 24.40 2.30
C LYS A 171 5.97 23.19 2.34
N TYR A 172 5.77 22.53 1.19
CA TYR A 172 4.74 21.48 1.04
C TYR A 172 5.34 20.11 0.76
N LYS A 173 6.67 20.00 0.65
CA LYS A 173 7.37 18.75 0.36
C LYS A 173 6.87 18.09 -0.93
N ILE A 174 6.59 18.91 -1.94
CA ILE A 174 6.24 18.45 -3.30
C ILE A 174 7.52 17.93 -3.97
N ARG A 175 7.58 16.61 -4.08
CA ARG A 175 8.65 15.84 -4.74
C ARG A 175 8.10 14.50 -5.22
N ARG A 176 8.85 13.81 -6.06
CA ARG A 176 8.61 12.39 -6.32
C ARG A 176 8.89 11.59 -5.04
N TYR A 177 7.88 10.85 -4.59
CA TYR A 177 8.04 9.86 -3.53
C TYR A 177 8.10 8.45 -4.10
N GLY A 178 7.28 8.15 -5.11
CA GLY A 178 7.14 6.80 -5.66
C GLY A 178 6.38 5.85 -4.73
N PHE A 179 5.77 4.81 -5.31
CA PHE A 179 5.03 3.78 -4.57
C PHE A 179 5.30 2.41 -5.17
N HIS A 180 4.78 1.37 -4.50
CA HIS A 180 5.14 -0.03 -4.72
C HIS A 180 6.61 -0.34 -4.34
N GLY A 181 7.22 0.46 -3.47
CA GLY A 181 8.62 0.31 -3.08
C GLY A 181 8.97 -1.08 -2.55
N SER A 182 8.13 -1.65 -1.67
CA SER A 182 8.33 -3.01 -1.16
C SER A 182 8.30 -4.08 -2.26
N SER A 183 7.44 -3.91 -3.28
CA SER A 183 7.40 -4.83 -4.42
C SER A 183 8.64 -4.68 -5.29
N HIS A 184 9.05 -3.45 -5.61
CA HIS A 184 10.23 -3.18 -6.44
C HIS A 184 11.52 -3.65 -5.75
N TYR A 185 11.64 -3.40 -4.44
CA TYR A 185 12.71 -3.94 -3.60
C TYR A 185 12.77 -5.46 -3.71
N TYR A 186 11.65 -6.14 -3.44
CA TYR A 186 11.58 -7.61 -3.44
C TYR A 186 11.96 -8.21 -4.79
N VAL A 187 11.32 -7.78 -5.88
CA VAL A 187 11.56 -8.38 -7.20
C VAL A 187 12.94 -8.04 -7.77
N ALA A 188 13.53 -6.90 -7.40
CA ALA A 188 14.91 -6.59 -7.77
C ALA A 188 15.91 -7.55 -7.09
N HIS A 189 15.72 -7.85 -5.80
CA HIS A 189 16.56 -8.81 -5.06
C HIS A 189 16.38 -10.24 -5.58
N GLN A 190 15.13 -10.64 -5.84
CA GLN A 190 14.86 -11.93 -6.46
C GLN A 190 15.49 -12.06 -7.85
N ALA A 191 15.44 -11.01 -8.67
CA ALA A 191 16.10 -11.01 -9.97
C ALA A 191 17.64 -11.16 -9.83
N ALA A 192 18.25 -10.53 -8.83
CA ALA A 192 19.69 -10.66 -8.54
C ALA A 192 20.06 -12.10 -8.14
N GLU A 193 19.26 -12.74 -7.28
CA GLU A 193 19.41 -14.15 -6.92
C GLU A 193 19.28 -15.07 -8.15
N MET A 194 18.28 -14.84 -9.00
CA MET A 194 18.04 -15.65 -10.21
C MET A 194 19.20 -15.62 -11.21
N VAL A 195 19.87 -14.47 -11.35
CA VAL A 195 21.04 -14.34 -12.24
C VAL A 195 22.37 -14.68 -11.55
N GLY A 196 22.34 -15.02 -10.26
CA GLY A 196 23.51 -15.39 -9.47
C GLY A 196 24.53 -14.27 -9.31
N LYS A 197 24.08 -13.01 -9.20
CA LYS A 197 24.97 -11.85 -9.02
C LYS A 197 24.57 -10.99 -7.83
N PRO A 198 25.53 -10.35 -7.13
CA PRO A 198 25.22 -9.34 -6.12
C PRO A 198 24.39 -8.20 -6.72
N ILE A 199 23.41 -7.69 -5.98
CA ILE A 199 22.52 -6.64 -6.48
C ILE A 199 23.27 -5.31 -6.70
N GLU A 200 24.37 -5.11 -5.97
CA GLU A 200 25.30 -3.98 -6.07
C GLU A 200 26.03 -3.93 -7.42
N GLU A 201 26.04 -5.03 -8.19
CA GLU A 201 26.65 -5.10 -9.52
C GLU A 201 25.64 -4.91 -10.66
N LEU A 202 24.35 -4.84 -10.33
CA LEU A 202 23.26 -4.89 -11.31
C LEU A 202 22.64 -3.52 -11.58
N ARG A 203 22.10 -3.39 -12.79
CA ARG A 203 21.21 -2.30 -13.21
C ARG A 203 19.93 -2.95 -13.71
N ILE A 204 18.87 -2.82 -12.93
CA ILE A 204 17.61 -3.53 -13.10
C ILE A 204 16.52 -2.50 -13.37
N ILE A 205 15.63 -2.80 -14.30
CA ILE A 205 14.34 -2.12 -14.42
C ILE A 205 13.28 -3.09 -13.93
N THR A 206 12.56 -2.71 -12.88
CA THR A 206 11.45 -3.49 -12.35
C THR A 206 10.13 -2.89 -12.85
N ALA A 207 9.22 -3.74 -13.32
CA ALA A 207 7.89 -3.33 -13.79
C ALA A 207 6.83 -4.04 -12.94
N HIS A 208 6.21 -3.29 -12.03
CA HIS A 208 5.07 -3.75 -11.24
C HIS A 208 3.81 -3.41 -12.04
N LEU A 209 3.24 -4.40 -12.73
CA LEU A 209 2.10 -4.21 -13.63
C LEU A 209 0.86 -4.88 -13.04
N GLY A 210 -0.03 -4.06 -12.47
CA GLY A 210 -1.33 -4.48 -11.96
C GLY A 210 -2.35 -3.36 -12.12
N ASN A 211 -3.43 -3.38 -11.33
CA ASN A 211 -4.47 -2.34 -11.40
C ASN A 211 -3.90 -0.93 -11.10
N GLY A 212 -2.89 -0.85 -10.22
CA GLY A 212 -1.92 0.23 -10.21
C GLY A 212 -0.61 -0.25 -10.82
N ALA A 213 0.02 0.57 -11.65
CA ALA A 213 1.23 0.17 -12.38
C ALA A 213 2.37 1.16 -12.14
N SER A 214 3.57 0.66 -11.89
CA SER A 214 4.77 1.51 -11.83
C SER A 214 6.01 0.78 -12.31
N MET A 215 6.97 1.55 -12.82
CA MET A 215 8.30 1.08 -13.18
C MET A 215 9.36 1.80 -12.36
N THR A 216 10.43 1.10 -12.01
CA THR A 216 11.52 1.65 -11.20
C THR A 216 12.86 1.28 -11.81
N ALA A 217 13.73 2.27 -11.92
CA ALA A 217 15.14 2.07 -12.22
C ALA A 217 15.88 1.78 -10.90
N VAL A 218 16.45 0.58 -10.80
CA VAL A 218 17.25 0.13 -9.66
C VAL A 218 18.70 0.00 -10.11
N LYS A 219 19.57 0.83 -9.56
CA LYS A 219 21.00 0.85 -9.86
C LYS A 219 21.77 0.48 -8.61
N PHE A 220 22.49 -0.64 -8.67
CA PHE A 220 23.34 -1.12 -7.58
C PHE A 220 22.56 -1.26 -6.25
N GLY A 221 21.39 -1.92 -6.32
CA GLY A 221 20.48 -2.10 -5.18
C GLY A 221 19.67 -0.88 -4.74
N LYS A 222 19.90 0.30 -5.32
CA LYS A 222 19.19 1.54 -4.95
C LYS A 222 18.20 1.97 -6.01
N SER A 223 17.02 2.43 -5.59
CA SER A 223 16.08 3.11 -6.48
C SER A 223 16.64 4.47 -6.89
N VAL A 224 16.83 4.68 -8.19
CA VAL A 224 17.37 5.94 -8.73
C VAL A 224 16.34 6.75 -9.51
N ASP A 225 15.25 6.11 -9.94
CA ASP A 225 14.08 6.78 -10.52
C ASP A 225 12.86 5.84 -10.46
N THR A 226 11.65 6.39 -10.49
CA THR A 226 10.40 5.61 -10.50
C THR A 226 9.27 6.38 -11.18
N SER A 227 8.40 5.68 -11.91
CA SER A 227 7.37 6.33 -12.73
C SER A 227 6.30 7.04 -11.90
N MET A 228 5.97 6.52 -10.71
CA MET A 228 5.01 7.19 -9.82
C MET A 228 5.62 8.39 -9.12
N GLY A 229 4.78 9.38 -8.86
CA GLY A 229 5.17 10.73 -8.53
C GLY A 229 5.10 11.10 -7.05
N PHE A 230 4.69 12.36 -6.85
CA PHE A 230 4.11 12.86 -5.60
C PHE A 230 2.89 12.02 -5.19
N THR A 231 2.11 11.53 -6.16
CA THR A 231 0.97 10.65 -5.95
C THR A 231 1.05 9.40 -6.84
N PRO A 232 0.25 8.36 -6.57
CA PRO A 232 0.16 7.17 -7.41
C PRO A 232 -0.53 7.39 -8.78
N LEU A 233 -0.79 8.64 -9.19
CA LEU A 233 -1.45 8.99 -10.45
C LEU A 233 -0.47 9.06 -11.63
N GLU A 234 0.76 9.52 -11.39
CA GLU A 234 1.80 9.72 -12.41
C GLU A 234 2.36 8.40 -12.95
N GLY A 235 2.86 8.43 -14.19
CA GLY A 235 3.60 7.36 -14.83
C GLY A 235 2.75 6.56 -15.81
N LEU A 236 2.73 5.24 -15.61
CA LEU A 236 2.08 4.32 -16.54
C LEU A 236 0.55 4.47 -16.56
N VAL A 237 -0.05 4.10 -17.69
CA VAL A 237 -1.50 3.85 -17.76
C VAL A 237 -1.86 2.72 -16.79
N MET A 238 -2.93 2.89 -16.02
CA MET A 238 -3.38 1.92 -15.02
C MET A 238 -4.85 1.56 -15.22
N GLY A 239 -5.45 0.79 -14.30
CA GLY A 239 -6.84 0.35 -14.44
C GLY A 239 -7.83 1.52 -14.54
N THR A 240 -7.74 2.49 -13.63
CA THR A 240 -8.66 3.66 -13.56
C THR A 240 -7.96 5.02 -13.51
N ARG A 241 -6.63 5.02 -13.49
CA ARG A 241 -5.78 6.20 -13.37
C ARG A 241 -5.16 6.55 -14.72
N THR A 242 -5.03 7.84 -15.00
CA THR A 242 -4.52 8.33 -16.29
C THR A 242 -3.10 7.86 -16.58
N GLY A 243 -2.22 7.90 -15.59
CA GLY A 243 -0.79 7.99 -15.86
C GLY A 243 -0.43 9.41 -16.33
N ASP A 244 0.66 9.49 -17.09
CA ASP A 244 1.17 10.75 -17.63
C ASP A 244 0.23 11.40 -18.64
N MET A 245 0.09 12.71 -18.52
CA MET A 245 -0.63 13.55 -19.47
C MET A 245 -0.14 15.01 -19.38
N ASP A 246 -0.49 15.82 -20.37
CA ASP A 246 -0.24 17.27 -20.32
C ASP A 246 -0.99 17.92 -19.13
N PRO A 247 -0.30 18.61 -18.20
CA PRO A 247 -0.94 19.30 -17.09
C PRO A 247 -2.03 20.29 -17.49
N ALA A 248 -1.97 20.90 -18.68
CA ALA A 248 -3.00 21.82 -19.17
C ALA A 248 -4.36 21.14 -19.41
N ILE A 249 -4.36 19.83 -19.69
CA ILE A 249 -5.59 19.03 -19.87
C ILE A 249 -6.40 18.99 -18.57
N VAL A 250 -5.74 18.94 -17.41
CA VAL A 250 -6.41 18.94 -16.10
C VAL A 250 -7.34 20.16 -15.99
N MET A 251 -6.79 21.35 -16.24
CA MET A 251 -7.53 22.61 -16.13
C MET A 251 -8.62 22.73 -17.19
N PHE A 252 -8.34 22.25 -18.41
CA PHE A 252 -9.33 22.23 -19.49
C PHE A 252 -10.54 21.36 -19.12
N VAL A 253 -10.31 20.11 -18.71
CA VAL A 253 -11.37 19.16 -18.31
C VAL A 253 -12.16 19.67 -17.11
N MET A 254 -11.48 20.23 -16.10
CA MET A 254 -12.15 20.84 -14.95
C MET A 254 -13.13 21.93 -15.37
N LYS A 255 -12.72 22.80 -16.29
CA LYS A 255 -13.56 23.89 -16.80
C LYS A 255 -14.75 23.36 -17.60
N GLU A 256 -14.50 22.45 -18.55
CA GLU A 256 -15.55 21.94 -19.45
C GLU A 256 -16.59 21.09 -18.71
N LEU A 257 -16.19 20.36 -17.68
CA LEU A 257 -17.07 19.52 -16.88
C LEU A 257 -17.57 20.20 -15.59
N GLY A 258 -17.12 21.43 -15.30
CA GLY A 258 -17.49 22.16 -14.10
C GLY A 258 -17.04 21.48 -12.79
N LEU A 259 -15.89 20.80 -12.80
CA LEU A 259 -15.39 20.05 -11.65
C LEU A 259 -14.65 20.94 -10.65
N SER A 260 -14.96 20.77 -9.37
CA SER A 260 -14.09 21.20 -8.27
C SER A 260 -12.76 20.43 -8.25
N PRO A 261 -11.73 20.90 -7.52
CA PRO A 261 -10.48 20.17 -7.37
C PRO A 261 -10.64 18.74 -6.85
N ASP A 262 -11.56 18.51 -5.90
CA ASP A 262 -11.81 17.18 -5.33
C ASP A 262 -12.50 16.25 -6.34
N GLU A 263 -13.47 16.79 -7.10
CA GLU A 263 -14.14 16.05 -8.17
C GLU A 263 -13.18 15.73 -9.31
N ALA A 264 -12.27 16.64 -9.65
CA ALA A 264 -11.22 16.41 -10.63
C ALA A 264 -10.26 15.31 -10.17
N ASN A 265 -9.78 15.37 -8.92
CA ASN A 265 -8.94 14.33 -8.35
C ASN A 265 -9.63 12.96 -8.40
N ASN A 266 -10.92 12.89 -8.05
CA ASN A 266 -11.70 11.66 -8.16
C ASN A 266 -11.84 11.20 -9.64
N TYR A 267 -12.16 12.12 -10.55
CA TYR A 267 -12.30 11.85 -11.98
C TYR A 267 -11.04 11.17 -12.54
N PHE A 268 -9.87 11.79 -12.36
CA PHE A 268 -8.60 11.27 -12.87
C PHE A 268 -8.13 9.98 -12.19
N ASN A 269 -8.59 9.70 -10.97
CA ASN A 269 -8.25 8.47 -10.25
C ASN A 269 -9.21 7.29 -10.52
N LYS A 270 -10.48 7.55 -10.89
CA LYS A 270 -11.54 6.54 -10.93
C LYS A 270 -12.20 6.35 -12.29
N LYS A 271 -12.12 7.32 -13.20
CA LYS A 271 -12.83 7.28 -14.49
C LYS A 271 -11.91 7.23 -15.72
N CYS A 272 -10.59 7.20 -15.51
CA CYS A 272 -9.59 7.24 -16.58
C CYS A 272 -8.93 5.87 -16.77
N GLY A 273 -7.68 5.84 -17.27
CA GLY A 273 -6.93 4.60 -17.48
C GLY A 273 -7.59 3.67 -18.49
N LEU A 274 -7.37 2.36 -18.34
CA LEU A 274 -7.98 1.32 -19.18
C LEU A 274 -9.50 1.37 -19.16
N LEU A 275 -10.11 1.72 -18.03
CA LEU A 275 -11.56 1.91 -17.94
C LEU A 275 -12.03 3.03 -18.85
N GLY A 276 -11.39 4.20 -18.77
CA GLY A 276 -11.72 5.35 -19.60
C GLY A 276 -11.47 5.10 -21.09
N LEU A 277 -10.37 4.41 -21.42
CA LEU A 277 -10.00 4.09 -22.80
C LEU A 277 -10.91 3.03 -23.43
N SER A 278 -11.25 1.98 -22.67
CA SER A 278 -12.05 0.86 -23.18
C SER A 278 -13.56 1.14 -23.12
N GLY A 279 -14.01 1.99 -22.19
CA GLY A 279 -15.42 2.17 -21.84
C GLY A 279 -16.08 0.92 -21.26
N ARG A 280 -15.30 -0.10 -20.87
CA ARG A 280 -15.81 -1.43 -20.49
C ARG A 280 -15.34 -1.90 -19.12
N SER A 281 -14.03 -2.00 -18.92
CA SER A 281 -13.43 -2.59 -17.72
C SER A 281 -12.11 -1.92 -17.38
N ASN A 282 -11.78 -1.93 -16.09
CA ASN A 282 -10.47 -1.54 -15.56
C ASN A 282 -9.52 -2.75 -15.40
N ASP A 283 -9.95 -3.93 -15.82
CA ASP A 283 -9.17 -5.16 -15.81
C ASP A 283 -8.21 -5.21 -17.03
N LEU A 284 -7.01 -5.73 -16.80
CA LEU A 284 -5.91 -5.82 -17.77
C LEU A 284 -6.04 -7.07 -18.65
#